data_AF-W4PBX2-F1
#
_entry.id   AF-W4PBX2-F1
#
_cell.length_a   1.000
_cell.length_b   1.000
_cell.length_c   1.000
_cell.angle_alpha   90.00
_cell.angle_beta   90.00
_cell.angle_gamma   90.00
#
_symmetry.space_group_name_H-M   'P 1'
#
loop_
_entity.id
_entity.type
_entity.pdbx_description
1 polymer ?
#
loop_
_entity_poly.entity_id
_entity_poly.type
_entity_poly.pdbx_seq_one_letter_code
_entity_poly.pdbx_strand_id
1 'polypeptide(L)'
;MCGSADEYEAFADVMPQRTAEELKEELESIRRQYDALPASAFRWRQAVVGTSDRIFPPANQLRAWAGTTDVTQTEAAHYSRSLFENLLTNRQITNVHG
;
A
#
# COMPACT_ATOMS: atom_id res chain seq x y z
N MET A 1 5.88 -7.71 -7.17
CA MET A 1 6.07 -6.55 -6.27
C MET A 1 5.83 -5.30 -7.11
N CYS A 2 6.72 -4.97 -8.03
CA CYS A 2 6.45 -4.06 -9.15
C CYS A 2 5.65 -4.78 -10.26
N GLY A 3 5.06 -4.01 -11.19
CA GLY A 3 4.24 -4.50 -12.30
C GLY A 3 5.06 -4.99 -13.50
N SER A 4 6.28 -4.48 -13.66
CA SER A 4 7.22 -4.83 -14.75
C SER A 4 8.67 -4.91 -14.26
N ALA A 5 9.58 -5.37 -15.14
CA ALA A 5 11.02 -5.37 -14.89
C ALA A 5 11.58 -3.95 -14.78
N ASP A 6 11.23 -3.06 -15.70
CA ASP A 6 11.66 -1.65 -15.69
C ASP A 6 11.24 -0.94 -14.39
N GLU A 7 10.01 -1.17 -13.91
CA GLU A 7 9.56 -0.63 -12.63
C GLU A 7 10.29 -1.23 -11.43
N TYR A 8 10.75 -2.48 -11.54
CA TYR A 8 11.58 -3.10 -10.50
C TYR A 8 12.98 -2.52 -10.46
N GLU A 9 13.60 -2.28 -11.61
CA GLU A 9 14.91 -1.62 -11.70
C GLU A 9 14.85 -0.21 -11.09
N ALA A 10 13.82 0.56 -11.42
CA ALA A 10 13.62 1.88 -10.83
C ALA A 10 13.37 1.84 -9.31
N PHE A 11 12.73 0.78 -8.80
CA PHE A 11 12.60 0.56 -7.36
C PHE A 11 13.94 0.17 -6.72
N ALA A 12 14.77 -0.60 -7.42
CA ALA A 12 16.02 -1.09 -6.89
C ALA A 12 16.98 0.03 -6.50
N ASP A 13 16.96 1.14 -7.22
CA ASP A 13 17.73 2.35 -6.91
C ASP A 13 17.36 3.01 -5.57
N VAL A 14 16.15 2.77 -5.07
CA VAL A 14 15.63 3.39 -3.83
C VAL A 14 15.26 2.36 -2.77
N MET A 15 15.49 1.06 -3.01
CA MET A 15 15.08 0.02 -2.07
C MET A 15 15.89 0.11 -0.77
N PRO A 16 15.26 -0.08 0.40
CA PRO A 16 15.97 -0.05 1.68
C PRO A 16 17.09 -1.09 1.74
N GLN A 17 18.29 -0.67 2.14
CA GLN A 17 19.44 -1.54 2.36
C GLN A 17 19.49 -1.93 3.85
N ARG A 18 18.61 -2.84 4.27
CA ARG A 18 18.54 -3.35 5.64
C ARG A 18 18.59 -4.87 5.65
N THR A 19 19.09 -5.45 6.74
CA THR A 19 19.07 -6.90 6.93
C THR A 19 17.68 -7.41 7.33
N ALA A 20 17.48 -8.72 7.28
CA ALA A 20 16.24 -9.33 7.75
C ALA A 20 16.08 -9.17 9.27
N GLU A 21 17.19 -9.19 10.00
CA GLU A 21 17.26 -8.99 11.44
C GLU A 21 16.81 -7.57 11.83
N GLU A 22 17.36 -6.55 11.17
CA GLU A 22 16.97 -5.15 11.40
C GLU A 22 15.48 -4.93 11.10
N LEU A 23 14.99 -5.49 9.99
CA LEU A 23 13.56 -5.45 9.65
C LEU A 23 12.68 -6.11 10.72
N LYS A 24 13.10 -7.25 11.25
CA LYS A 24 12.37 -7.96 12.31
C LYS A 24 12.31 -7.11 13.58
N GLU A 25 13.44 -6.57 14.02
CA GLU A 25 13.51 -5.73 15.22
C GLU A 25 12.63 -4.48 15.10
N GLU A 26 12.61 -3.86 13.93
CA GLU A 26 11.73 -2.72 13.62
C GLU A 26 10.25 -3.11 13.74
N LEU A 27 9.84 -4.22 13.11
CA LEU A 27 8.45 -4.69 13.16
C LEU A 27 8.01 -5.05 14.59
N GLU A 28 8.88 -5.67 15.38
CA GLU A 28 8.62 -5.95 16.79
C GLU A 28 8.46 -4.66 17.60
N SER A 29 9.27 -3.64 17.32
CA SER A 29 9.15 -2.32 17.96
C SER A 29 7.83 -1.65 17.62
N ILE A 30 7.43 -1.63 16.34
CA ILE A 30 6.14 -1.07 15.89
C ILE A 30 4.98 -1.80 16.58
N ARG A 31 5.04 -3.14 16.66
CA ARG A 31 4.01 -3.94 17.32
C ARG A 31 3.85 -3.58 18.79
N ARG A 32 4.96 -3.52 19.54
CA ARG A 32 4.94 -3.13 20.97
C ARG A 32 4.32 -1.76 21.19
N GLN A 33 4.65 -0.80 20.32
CA GLN A 33 4.09 0.56 20.40
C GLN A 33 2.59 0.56 20.09
N TYR A 34 2.18 -0.13 19.02
CA TYR A 34 0.77 -0.26 18.66
C TYR A 34 -0.07 -0.87 19.79
N ASP A 35 0.41 -1.96 20.40
CA ASP A 35 -0.30 -2.65 21.49
C ASP A 35 -0.41 -1.79 22.77
N ALA A 36 0.46 -0.79 22.95
CA ALA A 36 0.43 0.13 24.08
C ALA A 36 -0.48 1.36 23.85
N LEU A 37 -0.89 1.62 22.61
CA LEU A 37 -1.73 2.77 22.26
C LEU A 37 -3.21 2.45 22.45
N PRO A 38 -4.04 3.44 22.84
CA PRO A 38 -5.48 3.28 22.82
C PRO A 38 -5.99 3.10 21.39
N ALA A 39 -7.22 2.58 21.26
CA ALA A 39 -7.88 2.46 19.96
C ALA A 39 -7.90 3.82 19.24
N SER A 40 -7.46 3.82 17.98
CA SER A 40 -7.41 5.04 17.18
C SER A 40 -8.82 5.54 16.84
N ALA A 41 -9.06 6.83 17.06
CA ALA A 41 -10.26 7.52 16.57
C ALA A 41 -10.16 7.92 15.08
N PHE A 42 -9.00 7.68 14.46
CA PHE A 42 -8.77 8.01 13.07
C PHE A 42 -9.71 7.22 12.15
N ARG A 43 -10.35 7.92 11.22
CA ARG A 43 -11.20 7.30 10.20
C ARG A 43 -10.60 7.52 8.82
N TRP A 44 -10.40 6.43 8.10
CA TRP A 44 -9.98 6.47 6.71
C TRP A 44 -11.08 7.10 5.85
N ARG A 45 -10.70 8.05 4.99
CA ARG A 45 -11.61 8.68 4.02
C ARG A 45 -11.82 7.81 2.78
N GLN A 46 -10.78 7.09 2.38
CA GLN A 46 -10.76 6.29 1.18
C GLN A 46 -9.69 5.20 1.29
N ALA A 47 -9.94 4.05 0.70
CA ALA A 47 -8.95 3.02 0.43
C ALA A 47 -8.75 2.87 -1.09
N VAL A 48 -7.51 2.69 -1.53
CA VAL A 48 -7.17 2.41 -2.93
C VAL A 48 -6.63 0.99 -3.02
N VAL A 49 -7.26 0.15 -3.84
CA VAL A 49 -6.90 -1.27 -4.02
C VAL A 49 -6.35 -1.48 -5.43
N GLY A 50 -5.10 -1.92 -5.51
CA GLY A 50 -4.45 -2.31 -6.77
C GLY A 50 -4.92 -3.70 -7.20
N THR A 51 -5.64 -3.80 -8.32
CA THR A 51 -6.20 -5.08 -8.81
C THR A 51 -5.13 -6.06 -9.32
N SER A 52 -3.91 -5.59 -9.56
CA SER A 52 -2.77 -6.38 -10.00
C SER A 52 -1.74 -6.62 -8.87
N ASP A 53 -2.12 -6.35 -7.61
CA ASP A 53 -1.29 -6.63 -6.44
C ASP A 53 -1.13 -8.14 -6.22
N ARG A 54 0.11 -8.62 -6.31
CA ARG A 54 0.48 -10.03 -6.12
C ARG A 54 0.99 -10.35 -4.71
N ILE A 55 1.23 -9.35 -3.87
CA ILE A 55 1.71 -9.50 -2.49
C ILE A 55 0.52 -9.49 -1.53
N PHE A 56 -0.37 -8.52 -1.67
CA PHE A 56 -1.64 -8.46 -0.96
C PHE A 56 -2.76 -8.65 -1.97
N PRO A 57 -3.28 -9.88 -2.13
CA PRO A 57 -4.30 -10.14 -3.14
C PRO A 57 -5.50 -9.19 -3.02
N PRO A 58 -6.06 -8.66 -4.12
CA PRO A 58 -7.13 -7.66 -4.09
C PRO A 58 -8.34 -8.10 -3.27
N ALA A 59 -8.72 -9.37 -3.37
CA ALA A 59 -9.81 -9.94 -2.58
C ALA A 59 -9.59 -9.83 -1.06
N ASN A 60 -8.33 -9.93 -0.60
CA ASN A 60 -8.00 -9.79 0.82
C ASN A 60 -8.10 -8.32 1.24
N GLN A 61 -7.63 -7.40 0.40
CA GLN A 61 -7.73 -5.96 0.65
C GLN A 61 -9.20 -5.51 0.71
N LEU A 62 -10.02 -5.94 -0.24
CA LEU A 62 -11.46 -5.63 -0.27
C LEU A 62 -12.17 -6.12 0.99
N ARG A 63 -11.87 -7.33 1.46
CA ARG A 63 -12.43 -7.84 2.73
C ARG A 63 -11.98 -7.03 3.93
N ALA A 64 -10.72 -6.58 3.98
CA ALA A 64 -10.20 -5.78 5.08
C ALA A 64 -10.85 -4.39 5.15
N TRP A 65 -11.20 -3.80 4.00
CA TRP A 65 -11.80 -2.47 3.92
C TRP A 65 -13.33 -2.45 3.93
N ALA A 66 -13.98 -3.61 3.79
CA ALA A 66 -15.43 -3.73 3.76
C ALA A 66 -16.08 -3.07 5.00
N GLY A 67 -17.00 -2.13 4.78
CA GLY A 67 -17.70 -1.42 5.85
C GLY A 67 -16.84 -0.43 6.65
N THR A 68 -15.59 -0.17 6.25
CA THR A 68 -14.69 0.76 6.94
C THR A 68 -14.63 2.12 6.25
N THR A 69 -14.54 2.15 4.92
CA THR A 69 -14.41 3.37 4.12
C THR A 69 -14.76 3.13 2.65
N ASP A 70 -14.85 4.18 1.85
CA ASP A 70 -15.05 4.08 0.40
C ASP A 70 -13.82 3.46 -0.27
N VAL A 71 -14.04 2.49 -1.16
CA VAL A 71 -12.95 1.78 -1.85
C VAL A 71 -12.91 2.16 -3.33
N THR A 72 -11.74 2.55 -3.82
CA THR A 72 -11.46 2.72 -5.25
C THR A 72 -10.52 1.62 -5.70
N GLN A 73 -10.89 0.94 -6.78
CA GLN A 73 -10.04 -0.06 -7.42
C GLN A 73 -9.34 0.57 -8.61
N THR A 74 -8.07 0.23 -8.79
CA THR A 74 -7.26 0.69 -9.92
C THR A 74 -6.36 -0.45 -10.39
N GLU A 75 -6.05 -0.47 -11.68
CA GLU A 75 -5.07 -1.42 -12.19
C GLU A 75 -3.68 -0.98 -11.73
N ALA A 76 -3.15 -1.64 -10.70
CA ALA A 76 -1.84 -1.34 -10.15
C ALA A 76 -1.24 -2.58 -9.50
N ALA A 77 0.06 -2.75 -9.67
CA ALA A 77 0.85 -3.67 -8.87
C ALA A 77 0.97 -3.17 -7.41
N HIS A 78 1.54 -3.99 -6.54
CA HIS A 78 1.74 -3.65 -5.12
C HIS A 78 2.49 -2.33 -4.95
N TYR A 79 3.59 -2.19 -5.69
CA TYR A 79 4.36 -0.97 -5.77
C TYR A 79 4.19 -0.38 -7.16
N SER A 80 3.46 0.73 -7.24
CA SER A 80 3.28 1.51 -8.46
C SER A 80 3.69 2.95 -8.19
N ARG A 81 4.88 3.32 -8.66
CA ARG A 81 5.44 4.66 -8.46
C ARG A 81 4.53 5.75 -8.99
N SER A 82 4.01 5.57 -10.20
CA SER A 82 3.08 6.51 -10.83
C SER A 82 1.79 6.67 -10.05
N LEU A 83 1.23 5.60 -9.49
CA LEU A 83 0.05 5.68 -8.63
C LEU A 83 0.34 6.51 -7.37
N PHE A 84 1.46 6.24 -6.69
CA PHE A 84 1.86 7.00 -5.49
C PHE A 84 2.11 8.47 -5.82
N GLU A 85 2.82 8.77 -6.90
CA GLU A 85 3.05 10.14 -7.34
C GLU A 85 1.74 10.86 -7.63
N ASN A 86 0.80 10.22 -8.34
CA ASN A 86 -0.51 10.80 -8.61
C ASN A 86 -1.31 11.07 -7.32
N LEU A 87 -1.35 10.11 -6.40
CA LEU A 87 -2.05 10.22 -5.12
C LEU A 87 -1.46 11.28 -4.20
N LEU A 88 -0.13 11.31 -4.05
CA LEU A 88 0.57 12.19 -3.12
C LEU A 88 0.69 13.62 -3.65
N THR A 89 0.74 13.80 -4.97
CA THR A 89 0.79 15.13 -5.61
C THR A 89 -0.59 15.64 -6.06
N ASN A 90 -1.64 14.88 -5.78
CA ASN A 90 -3.04 15.22 -6.07
C ASN A 90 -3.31 15.42 -7.59
N ARG A 91 -2.60 14.70 -8.46
CA ARG A 91 -2.96 14.59 -9.89
C ARG A 91 -4.12 13.60 -10.01
N GLN A 92 -5.25 14.06 -10.52
CA GLN A 92 -6.54 13.36 -10.50
C GLN A 92 -6.42 11.90 -10.98
N ILE A 93 -6.83 10.96 -10.12
CA ILE A 93 -7.14 9.58 -10.56
C ILE A 93 -8.44 9.67 -11.36
N THR A 94 -8.35 9.61 -12.68
CA THR A 94 -9.51 9.39 -13.54
C THR A 94 -10.07 8.00 -13.27
N ASN A 95 -11.26 7.94 -12.65
CA ASN A 95 -12.05 6.72 -12.56
C ASN A 95 -12.35 6.20 -13.96
N VAL A 96 -11.80 5.05 -14.33
CA VAL A 96 -12.31 4.25 -15.45
C VAL A 96 -13.50 3.44 -14.92
N HIS A 97 -14.71 3.96 -15.13
CA HIS A 97 -15.92 3.16 -15.05
C HIS A 97 -16.05 2.35 -16.34
N GLY A 98 -15.88 1.03 -16.21
CA GLY A 98 -16.36 0.03 -17.18
C GLY A 98 -17.62 -0.62 -16.65
#